data_AF-A0A522WLY3-F1
#
_entry.id   AF-A0A522WLY3-F1
#
_cell.length_a   1.000
_cell.length_b   1.000
_cell.length_c   1.000
_cell.angle_alpha   90.00
_cell.angle_beta   90.00
_cell.angle_gamma   90.00
#
_symmetry.space_group_name_H-M   'P 1'
#
loop_
_entity.id
_entity.type
_entity.pdbx_description
1 polymer ?
#
loop_
_entity_poly.entity_id
_entity_poly.type
_entity_poly.pdbx_seq_one_letter_code
_entity_poly.pdbx_strand_id
1 'polypeptide(L)'
;MMTQLEAARKGIITAEMTQAAKADGVSAEYLRLMIAEGKAVIPNNTGRKARLVGIGKGLRTKVNASIGTSSDIIDVGAEVE
;
A
#
# COMPACT_ATOMS: atom_id res chain seq x y z
N MET A 1 11.11 11.87 7.96
CA MET A 1 9.73 11.35 8.15
C MET A 1 9.85 9.88 8.44
N MET A 2 9.08 9.35 9.39
CA MET A 2 9.17 7.95 9.80
C MET A 2 8.46 7.06 8.78
N THR A 3 9.09 5.96 8.37
CA THR A 3 8.48 4.95 7.50
C THR A 3 7.52 4.06 8.28
N GLN A 4 6.60 3.40 7.58
CA GLN A 4 5.67 2.43 8.19
C GLN A 4 6.42 1.23 8.81
N LEU A 5 7.55 0.83 8.23
CA LEU A 5 8.40 -0.23 8.76
C LEU A 5 9.04 0.16 10.10
N GLU A 6 9.59 1.38 10.19
CA GLU A 6 10.16 1.88 11.44
C GLU A 6 9.08 1.99 12.51
N ALA A 7 7.89 2.51 12.17
CA ALA A 7 6.78 2.64 13.11
C ALA A 7 6.35 1.27 13.64
N ALA A 8 6.19 0.31 12.73
CA ALA A 8 5.84 -1.06 13.07
C ALA A 8 6.85 -1.71 14.02
N ARG A 9 8.15 -1.56 13.76
CA ARG A 9 9.22 -2.10 14.63
C ARG A 9 9.29 -1.45 16.00
N LYS A 10 8.84 -0.19 16.14
CA LYS A 10 8.70 0.49 17.43
C LYS A 10 7.38 0.16 18.15
N GLY A 11 6.56 -0.74 17.61
CA GLY A 11 5.26 -1.10 18.18
C GLY A 11 4.18 -0.02 18.00
N ILE A 12 4.41 0.94 17.09
CA ILE A 12 3.48 2.04 16.85
C ILE A 12 2.50 1.63 15.75
N ILE A 13 1.20 1.66 16.07
CA ILE A 13 0.13 1.55 15.07
C ILE A 13 -0.12 2.95 14.50
N THR A 14 0.07 3.10 13.20
CA THR A 14 -0.17 4.37 12.50
C THR A 14 -1.64 4.46 12.04
N ALA A 15 -2.07 5.68 11.70
CA ALA A 15 -3.37 5.89 11.07
C ALA A 15 -3.47 5.14 9.73
N GLU A 16 -2.37 5.06 8.99
CA GLU A 16 -2.31 4.33 7.73
C GLU A 16 -2.50 2.83 7.90
N MET A 17 -1.86 2.23 8.92
CA MET A 17 -2.09 0.82 9.26
C MET A 17 -3.54 0.57 9.64
N THR A 18 -4.16 1.48 10.40
CA THR A 18 -5.57 1.34 10.80
C THR A 18 -6.49 1.37 9.58
N GLN A 19 -6.27 2.29 8.65
CA GLN A 19 -7.10 2.41 7.45
C GLN A 19 -6.92 1.24 6.49
N ALA A 20 -5.68 0.81 6.26
CA ALA A 20 -5.37 -0.35 5.41
C ALA A 20 -5.91 -1.66 6.00
N ALA A 21 -5.76 -1.86 7.32
CA ALA A 21 -6.27 -3.02 8.02
C ALA A 21 -7.80 -3.11 7.94
N LYS A 22 -8.50 -1.98 8.16
CA LYS A 22 -9.95 -1.90 8.00
C LYS A 22 -10.39 -2.24 6.59
N ALA A 23 -9.65 -1.78 5.57
CA ALA A 23 -9.98 -2.07 4.18
C ALA A 23 -9.91 -3.58 3.88
N ASP A 24 -8.98 -4.31 4.49
CA ASP A 24 -8.77 -5.75 4.31
C ASP A 24 -9.45 -6.65 5.35
N GLY A 25 -10.16 -6.07 6.32
CA GLY A 25 -10.89 -6.82 7.35
C GLY A 25 -9.99 -7.52 8.37
N VAL A 26 -8.76 -7.02 8.56
CA VAL A 26 -7.79 -7.53 9.54
C VAL A 26 -7.62 -6.53 10.70
N SER A 27 -7.03 -6.96 11.81
CA SER A 27 -6.70 -6.03 12.90
C SER A 27 -5.49 -5.17 12.54
N ALA A 28 -5.46 -3.94 13.07
CA ALA A 28 -4.32 -3.04 12.87
C ALA A 28 -3.03 -3.61 13.48
N GLU A 29 -3.15 -4.34 14.60
CA GLU A 29 -2.02 -5.00 15.24
C GLU A 29 -1.46 -6.16 14.39
N TYR A 30 -2.32 -6.94 13.75
CA TYR A 30 -1.88 -7.97 12.80
C TYR A 30 -1.10 -7.35 11.64
N LEU A 31 -1.62 -6.28 11.04
CA LEU A 31 -0.96 -5.60 9.95
C LEU A 31 0.38 -4.98 10.40
N ARG A 32 0.43 -4.37 11.59
CA ARG A 32 1.68 -3.86 12.18
C ARG A 32 2.72 -4.97 12.35
N LEU A 33 2.35 -6.13 12.88
CA LEU A 33 3.25 -7.29 13.01
C LEU A 33 3.80 -7.73 11.65
N MET A 34 2.92 -7.89 10.65
CA MET A 34 3.35 -8.30 9.31
C MET A 34 4.28 -7.27 8.66
N ILE A 35 4.04 -5.96 8.90
CA ILE A 35 4.94 -4.91 8.44
C ILE A 35 6.28 -4.97 9.18
N ALA A 36 6.29 -5.13 10.51
CA ALA A 36 7.53 -5.22 11.30
C ALA A 36 8.42 -6.40 10.85
N GLU A 37 7.79 -7.52 10.49
CA GLU A 37 8.42 -8.74 9.97
C GLU A 37 8.81 -8.64 8.48
N GLY A 38 8.45 -7.56 7.78
CA GLY A 38 8.72 -7.38 6.35
C GLY A 38 7.85 -8.26 5.43
N LYS A 39 6.73 -8.79 5.93
CA LYS A 39 5.78 -9.65 5.20
C LYS A 39 4.61 -8.89 4.58
N ALA A 40 4.44 -7.63 4.97
CA ALA A 40 3.46 -6.71 4.38
C ALA A 40 4.02 -5.29 4.30
N VAL A 41 3.48 -4.50 3.37
CA VAL A 41 3.84 -3.10 3.17
C VAL A 41 2.60 -2.25 2.91
N ILE A 42 2.69 -0.96 3.21
CA ILE A 42 1.70 0.06 2.82
C ILE A 42 2.44 1.11 2.01
N PRO A 43 2.27 1.15 0.67
CA PRO A 43 2.86 2.21 -0.13
C PRO A 43 2.15 3.54 0.18
N ASN A 44 2.88 4.46 0.79
CA ASN A 44 2.40 5.81 1.10
C ASN A 44 3.54 6.81 0.87
N ASN A 45 3.78 7.16 -0.40
CA ASN A 45 4.75 8.20 -0.71
C ASN A 45 4.18 9.57 -0.31
N THR A 46 4.96 10.37 0.39
CA THR A 46 4.56 11.64 1.02
C THR A 46 4.03 12.67 0.02
N GLY A 47 4.51 12.61 -1.23
CA GLY A 47 4.07 13.48 -2.32
C GLY A 47 2.83 13.01 -3.09
N ARG A 48 2.23 11.85 -2.75
CA ARG A 48 1.10 11.28 -3.49
C ARG A 48 -0.07 10.97 -2.57
N LYS A 49 -1.20 11.65 -2.79
CA LYS A 49 -2.48 11.26 -2.16
C LYS A 49 -3.05 10.06 -2.91
N ALA A 50 -3.10 8.92 -2.24
CA ALA A 50 -3.67 7.70 -2.78
C ALA A 50 -4.46 6.97 -1.70
N ARG A 51 -5.32 6.03 -2.12
CA ARG A 51 -5.96 5.11 -1.19
C ARG A 51 -4.88 4.26 -0.53
N LEU A 52 -4.94 4.17 0.80
CA LEU A 52 -4.04 3.32 1.56
C LEU A 52 -4.46 1.86 1.44
N VAL A 53 -3.54 1.03 0.96
CA VAL A 53 -3.76 -0.39 0.70
C VAL A 53 -2.60 -1.16 1.30
N GLY A 54 -2.89 -2.20 2.07
CA GLY A 54 -1.86 -3.15 2.50
C GLY A 54 -1.61 -4.19 1.40
N ILE A 55 -0.34 -4.52 1.17
CA ILE A 55 0.09 -5.57 0.23
C ILE A 55 0.96 -6.54 1.02
N GLY A 56 0.58 -7.82 1.07
CA GLY A 56 1.36 -8.82 1.77
C GLY A 56 0.55 -9.99 2.32
N LYS A 57 1.21 -10.81 3.14
CA LYS A 57 0.64 -12.03 3.71
C LYS A 57 -0.57 -11.74 4.60
N GLY A 58 -1.62 -12.55 4.46
CA GLY A 58 -2.85 -12.45 5.25
C GLY A 58 -3.79 -11.31 4.86
N LEU A 59 -3.48 -10.58 3.79
CA LEU A 59 -4.36 -9.58 3.18
C LEU A 59 -4.99 -10.15 1.92
N ARG A 60 -6.06 -9.52 1.41
CA ARG A 60 -6.65 -9.92 0.13
C ARG A 60 -5.64 -9.71 -1.00
N THR A 61 -5.56 -10.64 -1.94
CA THR A 61 -4.72 -10.54 -3.14
C THR A 61 -4.96 -9.23 -3.87
N LYS A 62 -3.87 -8.53 -4.22
CA LYS A 62 -3.90 -7.30 -5.03
C LYS A 62 -3.37 -7.59 -6.42
N VAL A 63 -3.89 -6.88 -7.41
CA VAL A 63 -3.44 -6.93 -8.81
C VAL A 63 -2.86 -5.58 -9.20
N ASN A 64 -1.82 -5.58 -10.03
CA ASN A 64 -1.23 -4.38 -10.61
C ASN A 64 -1.55 -4.36 -12.11
N ALA A 65 -2.05 -3.25 -12.63
CA ALA A 65 -2.19 -3.01 -14.05
C ALA A 65 -1.08 -2.04 -14.50
N SER A 66 -0.41 -2.38 -15.59
CA SER A 66 0.59 -1.51 -16.21
C SER A 66 -0.06 -0.82 -17.40
N ILE A 67 -0.08 0.51 -17.37
CA ILE A 67 -0.52 1.40 -18.45
C ILE A 67 0.66 2.28 -18.86
N GLY A 68 0.80 2.58 -20.14
CA GLY A 68 1.82 3.48 -20.66
C GLY A 68 1.80 3.58 -22.18
N THR A 69 1.97 4.79 -22.71
CA THR A 69 2.17 4.99 -24.16
C THR A 69 3.47 4.32 -24.62
N SER A 70 3.48 3.90 -25.89
CA SER A 70 4.67 3.42 -26.59
C SER A 70 5.02 4.35 -27.74
N SER A 71 6.18 4.16 -28.37
CA SER A 71 6.53 4.88 -29.60
C SER A 71 5.52 4.67 -30.73
N ASP A 72 4.80 3.55 -30.69
CA ASP A 72 3.86 3.13 -31.73
C ASP A 72 2.43 3.60 -31.44
N ILE A 73 2.10 3.84 -30.16
CA ILE A 73 0.77 4.26 -29.70
C ILE A 73 0.95 5.33 -28.61
N ILE A 74 0.72 6.59 -28.99
CA ILE A 74 0.98 7.78 -28.16
C ILE A 74 -0.30 8.44 -27.64
N ASP A 75 -1.42 7.73 -27.69
CA ASP A 75 -2.72 8.30 -27.34
C ASP A 75 -2.89 8.42 -25.82
N VAL A 76 -2.85 9.66 -25.33
CA VAL A 76 -3.05 10.00 -23.91
C VAL A 76 -4.48 9.71 -23.44
N GLY A 77 -5.47 9.77 -24.35
CA GLY A 77 -6.87 9.47 -24.02
C GLY A 77 -7.04 8.01 -23.63
N ALA A 78 -6.45 7.10 -24.42
CA ALA A 78 -6.50 5.66 -24.16
C ALA A 78 -5.80 5.25 -22.84
N GLU A 79 -4.88 6.07 -22.33
CA GLU A 79 -4.12 5.81 -21.10
C GLU A 79 -4.86 6.18 -19.81
N VAL A 80 -5.89 7.02 -19.91
CA VAL A 80 -6.64 7.54 -18.75
C VAL A 80 -8.06 6.97 -18.68
N GLU A 81 -8.54 6.37 -19.77
CA GLU A 81 -9.86 5.70 -19.88
C GLU A 81 -9.97 4.47 -18.97
#